data_AF-A0A2K0W9U8-F1
#
_entry.id   AF-A0A2K0W9U8-F1
#
_cell.length_a   1.000
_cell.length_b   1.000
_cell.length_c   1.000
_cell.angle_alpha   90.00
_cell.angle_beta   90.00
_cell.angle_gamma   90.00
#
_symmetry.space_group_name_H-M   'P 1'
#
loop_
_entity.id
_entity.type
_entity.pdbx_description
1 polymer ?
#
loop_
_entity_poly.entity_id
_entity_poly.type
_entity_poly.pdbx_seq_one_letter_code
_entity_poly.pdbx_strand_id
1 'polypeptide(L)'
;MPRFATEKADDKLTFLSLPLEIRLNIYHWLHLMCPVRHAQLAPWYPTPVHCQYILHRVDADTASKEDKTNRDEQKDLGLLSPFRPLSGLPTSLLRTNRQIYSEARLLPFTQNEFVFVNWFASGLWAARAFTRALAPWQRGSLRYVRLEVLARDVVVGGAGREEWRALCIEWASGVRGLRMKMVLGASTSVVTGPEFGGGVGRRAEAARRWVGEGLALMERLERVEMEVVARELSDVDKLEWCETLQTELREAGLGRTVVVCTEKVQEKMEWIKSEVGWRNPETEVGAVTTAVANNLIAERATRARA
;
A
#
# COMPACT_ATOMS: atom_id res chain seq x y z
N MET A 1 33.10 -58.00 -29.50
CA MET A 1 32.59 -56.63 -29.34
C MET A 1 31.13 -56.67 -28.93
N PRO A 2 30.77 -56.11 -27.77
CA PRO A 2 29.44 -55.54 -27.56
C PRO A 2 29.53 -54.03 -27.37
N ARG A 3 28.55 -53.34 -27.95
CA ARG A 3 28.40 -51.89 -28.05
C ARG A 3 28.38 -51.24 -26.66
N PHE A 4 29.29 -50.32 -26.42
CA PHE A 4 29.09 -49.27 -25.41
C PHE A 4 27.92 -48.41 -25.88
N ALA A 5 26.76 -48.56 -25.23
CA ALA A 5 25.68 -47.61 -25.35
C ALA A 5 26.15 -46.29 -24.72
N THR A 6 26.60 -45.37 -25.56
CA THR A 6 26.76 -43.97 -25.18
C THR A 6 25.36 -43.32 -25.14
N GLU A 7 24.57 -43.63 -24.11
CA GLU A 7 23.45 -42.76 -23.76
C GLU A 7 24.04 -41.52 -23.07
N LYS A 8 24.24 -40.45 -23.85
CA LYS A 8 24.27 -39.11 -23.25
C LYS A 8 22.86 -38.87 -22.71
N ALA A 9 22.71 -38.89 -21.40
CA ALA A 9 21.56 -38.27 -20.77
C ALA A 9 21.58 -36.80 -21.21
N ASP A 10 20.65 -36.41 -22.09
CA ASP A 10 20.30 -35.00 -22.25
C ASP A 10 19.77 -34.57 -20.88
N ASP A 11 20.66 -34.01 -20.04
CA ASP A 11 20.30 -33.34 -18.80
C ASP A 11 19.47 -32.11 -19.16
N LYS A 12 18.20 -32.34 -19.48
CA LYS A 12 17.22 -31.30 -19.72
C LYS A 12 16.98 -30.63 -18.39
N LEU A 13 17.63 -29.49 -18.20
CA LEU A 13 17.37 -28.60 -17.09
C LEU A 13 15.87 -28.25 -17.11
N THR A 14 15.13 -28.76 -16.12
CA THR A 14 13.73 -28.42 -15.92
C THR A 14 13.63 -27.33 -14.87
N PHE A 15 12.51 -26.62 -14.84
CA PHE A 15 12.30 -25.62 -13.80
C PHE A 15 12.36 -26.21 -12.38
N LEU A 16 11.87 -27.45 -12.19
CA LEU A 16 11.90 -28.13 -10.89
C LEU A 16 13.28 -28.70 -10.51
N SER A 17 14.21 -28.84 -11.47
CA SER A 17 15.60 -29.21 -11.15
C SER A 17 16.44 -28.04 -10.65
N LEU A 18 15.96 -26.79 -10.75
CA LEU A 18 16.61 -25.63 -10.14
C LEU A 18 16.55 -25.72 -8.60
N PRO A 19 17.54 -25.21 -7.85
CA PRO A 19 17.43 -25.04 -6.41
C PRO A 19 16.20 -24.21 -5.99
N LEU A 20 15.68 -24.46 -4.78
CA LEU A 20 14.47 -23.81 -4.29
C LEU A 20 14.61 -22.29 -4.26
N GLU A 21 15.78 -21.77 -3.87
CA GLU A 21 16.09 -20.36 -3.79
C GLU A 21 15.94 -19.67 -5.16
N ILE A 22 16.40 -20.33 -6.22
CA ILE A 22 16.27 -19.83 -7.59
C ILE A 22 14.79 -19.82 -8.00
N ARG A 23 14.03 -20.88 -7.69
CA ARG A 23 12.59 -20.93 -7.99
C ARG A 23 11.82 -19.83 -7.24
N LEU A 24 12.12 -19.61 -5.96
CA LEU A 24 11.52 -18.55 -5.16
C LEU A 24 11.82 -17.16 -5.74
N ASN A 25 13.05 -16.92 -6.18
CA ASN A 25 13.42 -15.69 -6.86
C ASN A 25 12.65 -15.52 -8.18
N ILE A 26 12.48 -16.57 -8.97
CA ILE A 26 11.69 -16.53 -10.21
C ILE A 26 10.23 -16.19 -9.90
N TYR A 27 9.61 -16.82 -8.89
CA TYR A 27 8.24 -16.48 -8.50
C TYR A 27 8.12 -15.05 -7.99
N HIS A 28 9.12 -14.54 -7.27
CA HIS A 28 9.14 -13.14 -6.82
C HIS A 28 9.17 -12.16 -8.00
N TRP A 29 10.03 -12.42 -9.00
CA TRP A 29 10.04 -11.61 -10.23
C TRP A 29 8.73 -11.70 -10.99
N LEU A 30 8.17 -12.90 -11.16
CA LEU A 30 6.86 -13.10 -11.80
C LEU A 30 5.75 -12.32 -11.09
N HIS A 31 5.76 -12.32 -9.75
CA HIS A 31 4.86 -11.52 -8.95
C HIS A 31 5.03 -10.03 -9.28
N LEU A 32 6.25 -9.49 -9.24
CA LEU A 32 6.49 -8.06 -9.53
C LEU A 32 6.05 -7.66 -10.94
N MET A 33 6.18 -8.55 -11.92
CA MET A 33 5.79 -8.31 -13.32
C MET A 33 4.27 -8.40 -13.57
N CYS A 34 3.47 -8.80 -12.59
CA CYS A 34 2.02 -8.98 -12.73
C CYS A 34 1.22 -7.98 -11.86
N PRO A 35 1.32 -6.66 -12.10
CA PRO A 35 0.57 -5.68 -11.31
C PRO A 35 -0.93 -5.91 -11.44
N VAL A 36 -1.65 -5.81 -10.32
CA VAL A 36 -3.12 -5.91 -10.35
C VAL A 36 -3.65 -4.65 -11.02
N ARG A 37 -4.39 -4.85 -12.11
CA ARG A 37 -5.12 -3.78 -12.77
C ARG A 37 -6.48 -3.65 -12.11
N HIS A 38 -6.82 -2.43 -11.68
CA HIS A 38 -8.17 -2.17 -11.19
C HIS A 38 -9.17 -2.32 -12.34
N ALA A 39 -10.24 -3.07 -12.10
CA ALA A 39 -11.29 -3.21 -13.09
C ALA A 39 -11.97 -1.85 -13.25
N GLN A 40 -12.12 -1.39 -14.49
CA GLN A 40 -12.88 -0.19 -14.79
C GLN A 40 -14.35 -0.44 -14.44
N LEU A 41 -14.83 0.18 -13.36
CA LEU A 41 -16.21 -0.01 -12.88
C LEU A 41 -17.24 0.51 -13.88
N ALA A 42 -16.94 1.64 -14.54
CA ALA A 42 -17.71 2.16 -15.66
C ALA A 42 -16.81 3.03 -16.58
N PRO A 43 -17.15 3.18 -17.88
CA PRO A 43 -16.34 3.93 -18.85
C PRO A 43 -16.01 5.36 -18.42
N TRP A 44 -16.95 6.04 -17.77
CA TRP A 44 -16.85 7.43 -17.33
C TRP A 44 -16.22 7.58 -15.93
N TYR A 45 -15.89 6.45 -15.30
CA TYR A 45 -15.44 6.43 -13.93
C TYR A 45 -13.92 6.48 -13.87
N PRO A 46 -13.31 7.43 -13.13
CA PRO A 46 -11.87 7.48 -13.00
C PRO A 46 -11.37 6.18 -12.38
N THR A 47 -10.39 5.54 -13.03
CA THR A 47 -9.72 4.38 -12.44
C THR A 47 -8.78 4.89 -11.35
N PRO A 48 -8.84 4.37 -10.12
CA PRO A 48 -7.88 4.73 -9.08
C PRO A 48 -6.46 4.50 -9.59
N VAL A 49 -5.62 5.52 -9.54
CA VAL A 49 -4.18 5.35 -9.78
C VAL A 49 -3.57 4.94 -8.45
N HIS A 50 -2.87 3.80 -8.44
CA HIS A 50 -2.10 3.41 -7.27
C HIS A 50 -0.88 4.32 -7.16
N CYS A 51 -0.90 5.22 -6.19
CA CYS A 51 0.21 6.10 -5.87
C CYS A 51 0.98 5.59 -4.65
N GLN A 52 2.29 5.87 -4.61
CA GLN A 52 3.15 5.49 -3.51
C GLN A 52 2.67 6.17 -2.23
N TYR A 53 2.55 5.40 -1.14
CA TYR A 53 2.15 5.97 0.14
C TYR A 53 3.38 6.35 0.96
N ILE A 54 3.95 7.50 0.63
CA ILE A 54 5.12 8.04 1.31
C ILE A 54 4.65 8.77 2.57
N LEU A 55 5.10 8.26 3.71
CA LEU A 55 4.84 8.80 5.03
C LEU A 55 6.13 9.36 5.62
N HIS A 56 6.01 10.41 6.41
CA HIS A 56 7.08 10.89 7.28
C HIS A 56 6.61 10.83 8.73
N ARG A 57 7.55 10.74 9.68
CA ARG A 57 7.22 10.84 11.10
C ARG A 57 6.80 12.28 11.41
N VAL A 58 5.79 12.43 12.26
CA VAL A 58 5.46 13.73 12.85
C VAL A 58 6.57 14.08 13.82
N ASP A 59 7.26 15.19 13.57
CA ASP A 59 8.32 15.70 14.45
C ASP A 59 7.72 16.82 15.33
N ALA A 60 8.00 16.82 16.64
CA ALA A 60 7.74 17.99 17.47
C ALA A 60 8.67 19.11 16.99
N ASP A 61 8.10 20.25 16.59
CA ASP A 61 8.76 21.35 15.84
C ASP A 61 9.87 22.11 16.61
N THR A 62 10.46 21.52 17.66
CA THR A 62 11.42 22.12 18.58
C THR A 62 12.90 21.91 18.23
N ALA A 63 13.25 21.25 17.11
CA ALA A 63 14.66 20.97 16.77
C ALA A 63 15.27 21.96 15.78
N SER A 64 16.41 22.57 16.14
CA SER A 64 17.22 23.47 15.32
C SER A 64 17.75 22.79 14.05
N LYS A 65 18.08 23.57 13.01
CA LYS A 65 18.44 23.06 11.67
C LYS A 65 19.69 22.16 11.64
N GLU A 66 20.58 22.26 12.62
CA GLU A 66 21.80 21.44 12.73
C GLU A 66 21.53 20.05 13.34
N ASP A 67 20.47 19.91 14.14
CA ASP A 67 20.00 18.63 14.70
C ASP A 67 19.24 17.78 13.67
N LYS A 68 18.86 18.37 12.52
CA LYS A 68 18.11 17.68 11.46
C LYS A 68 19.01 16.79 10.61
N THR A 69 20.26 17.22 10.34
CA THR A 69 21.22 16.47 9.51
C THR A 69 21.75 15.19 10.17
N ASN A 70 21.96 15.18 11.49
CA ASN A 70 22.35 13.96 12.21
C ASN A 70 21.15 13.02 12.47
N ARG A 71 19.92 13.53 12.49
CA ARG A 71 18.70 12.70 12.60
C ARG A 71 18.32 12.02 11.29
N ASP A 72 18.64 12.58 10.14
CA ASP A 72 18.29 12.01 8.83
C ASP A 72 19.02 10.68 8.56
N GLU A 73 20.25 10.48 9.04
CA GLU A 73 20.94 9.18 8.95
C GLU A 73 20.36 8.11 9.91
N GLN A 74 19.64 8.54 10.95
CA GLN A 74 19.02 7.65 11.94
C GLN A 74 17.51 7.45 11.73
N LYS A 75 16.91 8.19 10.78
CA LYS A 75 15.47 8.24 10.48
C LYS A 75 14.95 7.04 9.66
N ASP A 76 15.83 6.29 9.00
CA ASP A 76 15.44 5.13 8.17
C ASP A 76 15.14 3.84 8.96
N LEU A 77 15.37 3.84 10.27
CA LEU A 77 15.03 2.72 11.14
C LEU A 77 13.54 2.77 11.51
N GLY A 78 12.69 2.28 10.61
CA GLY A 78 11.45 1.60 11.00
C GLY A 78 10.14 2.18 10.48
N LEU A 79 10.07 2.75 9.28
CA LEU A 79 8.80 2.81 8.56
C LEU A 79 8.65 1.57 7.66
N LEU A 80 7.41 1.16 7.40
CA LEU A 80 7.05 0.18 6.40
C LEU A 80 7.49 0.72 5.03
N SER A 81 7.99 -0.17 4.16
CA SER A 81 8.40 0.21 2.81
C SER A 81 7.24 0.87 2.04
N PRO A 82 7.41 2.07 1.48
CA PRO A 82 6.38 2.71 0.64
C PRO A 82 6.26 2.04 -0.74
N PHE A 83 7.21 1.18 -1.12
CA PHE A 83 7.31 0.54 -2.42
C PHE A 83 6.79 -0.91 -2.41
N ARG A 84 5.83 -1.22 -1.53
CA ARG A 84 5.25 -2.57 -1.52
C ARG A 84 4.44 -2.78 -2.79
N PRO A 85 4.59 -3.94 -3.45
CA PRO A 85 3.88 -4.21 -4.67
C PRO A 85 2.37 -4.36 -4.42
N LEU A 86 1.61 -4.16 -5.49
CA LEU A 86 0.20 -4.50 -5.57
C LEU A 86 0.05 -5.41 -6.78
N SER A 87 0.50 -6.66 -6.63
CA SER A 87 0.63 -7.59 -7.76
C SER A 87 0.04 -8.97 -7.47
N GLY A 88 -0.37 -9.65 -8.53
CA GLY A 88 -0.87 -11.02 -8.47
C GLY A 88 0.19 -12.04 -8.86
N LEU A 89 -0.17 -13.31 -8.74
CA LEU A 89 0.50 -14.39 -9.48
C LEU A 89 -0.47 -14.93 -10.53
N PRO A 90 0.00 -15.28 -11.74
CA PRO A 90 -0.86 -15.89 -12.74
C PRO A 90 -1.49 -17.18 -12.22
N THR A 91 -2.82 -17.28 -12.29
CA THR A 91 -3.54 -18.51 -11.90
C THR A 91 -3.09 -19.71 -12.73
N SER A 92 -2.69 -19.49 -14.00
CA SER A 92 -2.12 -20.53 -14.86
C SER A 92 -0.86 -21.15 -14.24
N LEU A 93 0.08 -20.32 -13.75
CA LEU A 93 1.28 -20.76 -13.04
C LEU A 93 0.93 -21.61 -11.83
N LEU A 94 0.01 -21.12 -10.99
CA LEU A 94 -0.41 -21.81 -9.77
C LEU A 94 -1.11 -23.16 -10.05
N ARG A 95 -1.65 -23.34 -11.26
CA ARG A 95 -2.31 -24.58 -11.69
C ARG A 95 -1.39 -25.57 -12.41
N THR A 96 -0.16 -25.18 -12.75
CA THR A 96 0.78 -26.04 -13.49
C THR A 96 1.19 -27.28 -12.70
N ASN A 97 1.53 -27.12 -11.42
CA ASN A 97 2.07 -28.20 -10.58
C ASN A 97 1.81 -27.92 -9.08
N ARG A 98 1.59 -28.98 -8.29
CA ARG A 98 1.38 -28.89 -6.83
C ARG A 98 2.56 -28.30 -6.07
N GLN A 99 3.79 -28.62 -6.47
CA GLN A 99 5.00 -28.07 -5.89
C GLN A 99 5.08 -26.56 -6.14
N ILE A 100 4.88 -26.14 -7.39
CA ILE A 100 4.84 -24.71 -7.77
C ILE A 100 3.77 -23.96 -6.97
N TYR A 101 2.58 -24.55 -6.86
CA TYR A 101 1.53 -23.99 -6.02
C TYR A 101 1.97 -23.82 -4.57
N SER A 102 2.57 -24.86 -3.96
CA SER A 102 2.98 -24.82 -2.57
C SER A 102 4.07 -23.78 -2.29
N GLU A 103 5.01 -23.60 -3.22
CA GLU A 103 6.13 -22.66 -3.11
C GLU A 103 5.67 -21.20 -3.34
N ALA A 104 4.77 -20.97 -4.29
CA ALA A 104 4.46 -19.62 -4.77
C ALA A 104 3.20 -18.99 -4.16
N ARG A 105 2.21 -19.78 -3.74
CA ARG A 105 0.86 -19.27 -3.35
C ARG A 105 0.83 -18.23 -2.24
N LEU A 106 1.87 -18.19 -1.40
CA LEU A 106 1.96 -17.27 -0.26
C LEU A 106 2.57 -15.91 -0.62
N LEU A 107 3.24 -15.80 -1.77
CA LEU A 107 3.95 -14.59 -2.15
C LEU A 107 3.05 -13.34 -2.20
N PRO A 108 1.86 -13.37 -2.84
CA PRO A 108 0.98 -12.20 -2.85
C PRO A 108 0.52 -11.77 -1.46
N PHE A 109 0.31 -12.70 -0.54
CA PHE A 109 -0.15 -12.38 0.82
C PHE A 109 0.96 -11.81 1.70
N THR A 110 2.20 -12.24 1.46
CA THR A 110 3.35 -11.87 2.28
C THR A 110 4.09 -10.64 1.79
N GLN A 111 4.01 -10.32 0.49
CA GLN A 111 4.75 -9.21 -0.11
C GLN A 111 3.88 -7.98 -0.37
N ASN A 112 2.62 -8.17 -0.74
CA ASN A 112 1.75 -7.04 -1.07
C ASN A 112 1.35 -6.22 0.16
N GLU A 113 1.01 -4.96 -0.12
CA GLU A 113 0.17 -4.15 0.76
C GLU A 113 -1.29 -4.23 0.32
N PHE A 114 -2.17 -4.62 1.23
CA PHE A 114 -3.61 -4.66 0.99
C PHE A 114 -4.25 -3.35 1.42
N VAL A 115 -4.74 -2.58 0.44
CA VAL A 115 -5.14 -1.19 0.64
C VAL A 115 -6.66 -1.04 0.65
N PHE A 116 -7.19 -0.53 1.77
CA PHE A 116 -8.61 -0.27 1.99
C PHE A 116 -8.81 1.22 2.34
N VAL A 117 -9.07 2.02 1.31
CA VAL A 117 -9.26 3.47 1.44
C VAL A 117 -10.73 3.85 1.58
N ASN A 118 -10.96 5.02 2.15
CA ASN A 118 -12.30 5.58 2.26
C ASN A 118 -12.65 6.38 0.99
N TRP A 119 -13.02 5.66 -0.08
CA TRP A 119 -13.46 6.27 -1.35
C TRP A 119 -15.00 6.26 -1.47
N PHE A 120 -15.60 5.11 -1.76
CA PHE A 120 -17.07 4.95 -1.91
C PHE A 120 -17.77 4.50 -0.65
N ALA A 121 -17.02 3.79 0.19
CA ALA A 121 -17.45 3.20 1.44
C ALA A 121 -16.28 3.27 2.40
N SER A 122 -16.58 3.07 3.68
CA SER A 122 -15.55 3.06 4.71
C SER A 122 -14.59 1.89 4.53
N GLY A 123 -13.29 2.17 4.67
CA GLY A 123 -12.22 1.18 4.49
C GLY A 123 -12.36 0.01 5.44
N LEU A 124 -12.93 0.23 6.63
CA LEU A 124 -13.25 -0.82 7.59
C LEU A 124 -14.16 -1.90 6.99
N TRP A 125 -15.26 -1.50 6.36
CA TRP A 125 -16.22 -2.43 5.77
C TRP A 125 -15.64 -3.17 4.56
N ALA A 126 -14.86 -2.47 3.73
CA ALA A 126 -14.16 -3.08 2.62
C ALA A 126 -13.15 -4.15 3.10
N ALA A 127 -12.39 -3.83 4.15
CA ALA A 127 -11.45 -4.75 4.78
C ALA A 127 -12.15 -5.97 5.39
N ARG A 128 -13.31 -5.77 6.03
CA ARG A 128 -14.17 -6.86 6.54
C ARG A 128 -14.65 -7.78 5.43
N ALA A 129 -15.26 -7.22 4.39
CA ALA A 129 -15.77 -8.00 3.27
C ALA A 129 -14.66 -8.82 2.59
N PHE A 130 -13.49 -8.20 2.38
CA PHE A 130 -12.33 -8.89 1.83
C PHE A 130 -11.84 -10.02 2.76
N THR A 131 -11.62 -9.73 4.05
CA THR A 131 -11.02 -10.69 4.98
C THR A 131 -11.93 -11.89 5.24
N ARG A 132 -13.25 -11.70 5.28
CA ARG A 132 -14.24 -12.80 5.40
C ARG A 132 -14.22 -13.75 4.22
N ALA A 133 -13.89 -13.28 3.03
CA ALA A 133 -13.80 -14.11 1.83
C ALA A 133 -12.52 -14.98 1.78
N LEU A 134 -11.54 -14.71 2.65
CA LEU A 134 -10.27 -15.41 2.67
C LEU A 134 -10.32 -16.74 3.44
N ALA A 135 -9.70 -17.76 2.86
CA ALA A 135 -9.43 -19.01 3.55
C ALA A 135 -8.54 -18.77 4.79
N PRO A 136 -8.62 -19.62 5.84
CA PRO A 136 -7.83 -19.44 7.07
C PRO A 136 -6.32 -19.30 6.82
N TRP A 137 -5.75 -20.07 5.89
CA TRP A 137 -4.33 -19.96 5.55
C TRP A 137 -3.98 -18.65 4.85
N GLN A 138 -4.90 -18.05 4.08
CA GLN A 138 -4.70 -16.76 3.42
C GLN A 138 -4.68 -15.65 4.46
N ARG A 139 -5.63 -15.68 5.41
CA ARG A 139 -5.66 -14.75 6.55
C ARG A 139 -4.38 -14.83 7.38
N GLY A 140 -3.93 -16.04 7.71
CA GLY A 140 -2.66 -16.25 8.43
C GLY A 140 -1.40 -15.86 7.64
N SER A 141 -1.51 -15.65 6.33
CA SER A 141 -0.39 -15.26 5.46
C SER A 141 -0.37 -13.78 5.11
N LEU A 142 -1.47 -13.05 5.34
CA LEU A 142 -1.59 -11.61 5.13
C LEU A 142 -0.56 -10.87 6.01
N ARG A 143 0.29 -9.99 5.47
CA ARG A 143 1.34 -9.32 6.26
C ARG A 143 1.15 -7.82 6.44
N TYR A 144 0.77 -7.12 5.37
CA TYR A 144 0.77 -5.67 5.34
C TYR A 144 -0.58 -5.14 4.87
N VAL A 145 -1.16 -4.25 5.66
CA VAL A 145 -2.46 -3.66 5.38
C VAL A 145 -2.38 -2.16 5.51
N ARG A 146 -3.04 -1.45 4.60
CA ARG A 146 -3.36 -0.04 4.73
C ARG A 146 -4.86 0.13 4.89
N LEU A 147 -5.28 0.85 5.91
CA LEU A 147 -6.68 1.01 6.28
C LEU A 147 -6.99 2.48 6.58
N GLU A 148 -8.01 3.02 5.93
CA GLU A 148 -8.56 4.33 6.26
C GLU A 148 -9.91 4.15 6.99
N VAL A 149 -10.01 4.73 8.18
CA VAL A 149 -11.17 4.61 9.06
C VAL A 149 -11.66 6.00 9.44
N LEU A 150 -12.97 6.21 9.36
CA LEU A 150 -13.60 7.39 9.93
C LEU A 150 -13.95 7.11 11.39
N ALA A 151 -13.70 8.06 12.29
CA ALA A 151 -14.04 7.93 13.70
C ALA A 151 -15.53 7.60 13.90
N ARG A 152 -16.42 8.16 13.07
CA ARG A 152 -17.86 7.87 13.12
C ARG A 152 -18.18 6.39 12.91
N ASP A 153 -17.38 5.66 12.12
CA ASP A 153 -17.65 4.26 11.83
C ASP A 153 -17.47 3.41 13.09
N VAL A 154 -16.51 3.76 13.94
CA VAL A 154 -16.19 2.98 15.15
C VAL A 154 -16.93 3.51 16.39
N VAL A 155 -17.19 4.82 16.44
CA VAL A 155 -17.76 5.47 17.63
C VAL A 155 -19.29 5.51 17.62
N VAL A 156 -19.93 5.62 16.46
CA VAL A 156 -21.39 5.83 16.36
C VAL A 156 -22.11 4.51 16.10
N GLY A 157 -23.12 4.18 16.91
CA GLY A 157 -24.07 3.09 16.64
C GLY A 157 -23.57 1.67 16.91
N GLY A 158 -22.40 1.49 17.55
CA GLY A 158 -21.90 0.20 18.06
C GLY A 158 -21.43 -0.80 17.00
N ALA A 159 -22.14 -0.93 15.88
CA ALA A 159 -21.88 -1.93 14.84
C ALA A 159 -20.45 -1.89 14.30
N GLY A 160 -19.91 -0.70 13.99
CA GLY A 160 -18.55 -0.63 13.46
C GLY A 160 -17.46 -0.89 14.51
N ARG A 161 -17.75 -0.76 15.81
CA ARG A 161 -16.84 -1.25 16.87
C ARG A 161 -16.76 -2.78 16.86
N GLU A 162 -17.90 -3.46 16.74
CA GLU A 162 -17.95 -4.91 16.66
C GLU A 162 -17.24 -5.42 15.40
N GLU A 163 -17.47 -4.76 14.26
CA GLU A 163 -16.78 -5.08 13.02
C GLU A 163 -15.28 -4.84 13.12
N TRP A 164 -14.84 -3.71 13.71
CA TRP A 164 -13.42 -3.47 13.98
C TRP A 164 -12.79 -4.59 14.82
N ARG A 165 -13.44 -4.97 15.92
CA ARG A 165 -13.00 -6.06 16.77
C ARG A 165 -12.90 -7.38 16.00
N ALA A 166 -13.92 -7.71 15.22
CA ALA A 166 -13.95 -8.92 14.40
C ALA A 166 -12.84 -8.93 13.33
N LEU A 167 -12.56 -7.78 12.70
CA LEU A 167 -11.47 -7.64 11.75
C LEU A 167 -10.11 -7.94 12.41
N CYS A 168 -9.86 -7.34 13.57
CA CYS A 168 -8.61 -7.55 14.30
C CYS A 168 -8.43 -9.01 14.72
N ILE A 169 -9.49 -9.70 15.13
CA ILE A 169 -9.45 -11.15 15.43
C ILE A 169 -9.04 -11.95 14.19
N GLU A 170 -9.63 -11.65 13.04
CA GLU A 170 -9.30 -12.35 11.78
C GLU A 170 -7.86 -12.07 11.32
N TRP A 171 -7.32 -10.90 11.64
CA TRP A 171 -5.96 -10.50 11.30
C TRP A 171 -4.91 -10.96 12.32
N ALA A 172 -5.31 -11.38 13.51
CA ALA A 172 -4.41 -11.60 14.65
C ALA A 172 -3.23 -12.55 14.39
N SER A 173 -3.45 -13.58 13.56
CA SER A 173 -2.44 -14.58 13.23
C SER A 173 -1.52 -14.18 12.06
N GLY A 174 -1.90 -13.17 11.28
CA GLY A 174 -1.26 -12.85 10.01
C GLY A 174 -0.56 -11.50 10.00
N VAL A 175 -1.33 -10.44 10.23
CA VAL A 175 -0.91 -9.07 9.94
C VAL A 175 0.19 -8.65 10.91
N ARG A 176 1.26 -8.06 10.35
CA ARG A 176 2.45 -7.60 11.09
C ARG A 176 2.67 -6.11 10.97
N GLY A 177 2.36 -5.53 9.81
CA GLY A 177 2.43 -4.10 9.57
C GLY A 177 1.07 -3.53 9.20
N LEU A 178 0.64 -2.49 9.91
CA LEU A 178 -0.59 -1.78 9.64
C LEU A 178 -0.29 -0.30 9.41
N ARG A 179 -0.67 0.23 8.24
CA ARG A 179 -0.81 1.67 8.02
C ARG A 179 -2.25 2.05 8.26
N MET A 180 -2.51 2.91 9.22
CA MET A 180 -3.85 3.30 9.60
C MET A 180 -4.00 4.81 9.50
N LYS A 181 -5.00 5.25 8.73
CA LYS A 181 -5.42 6.64 8.69
C LYS A 181 -6.72 6.78 9.47
N MET A 182 -6.68 7.54 10.56
CA MET A 182 -7.84 7.84 11.38
C MET A 182 -8.34 9.25 11.09
N VAL A 183 -9.54 9.37 10.53
CA VAL A 183 -10.18 10.66 10.24
C VAL A 183 -11.18 10.99 11.34
N LEU A 184 -10.86 12.00 12.16
CA LEU A 184 -11.61 12.38 13.37
C LEU A 184 -12.71 13.43 13.14
N GLY A 185 -12.86 13.91 11.90
CA GLY A 185 -13.63 15.10 11.54
C GLY A 185 -15.06 15.20 12.11
N ALA A 186 -15.55 16.44 12.22
CA ALA A 186 -16.93 16.76 12.53
C ALA A 186 -17.83 16.31 11.36
N SER A 187 -18.73 15.36 11.61
CA SER A 187 -19.74 15.00 10.63
C SER A 187 -20.55 16.25 10.27
N THR A 188 -20.63 16.60 8.99
CA THR A 188 -21.62 17.57 8.48
C THR A 188 -23.05 17.06 8.62
N SER A 189 -23.23 15.79 9.00
CA SER A 189 -24.52 15.27 9.41
C SER A 189 -24.77 15.63 10.88
N VAL A 190 -25.71 16.53 11.10
CA VAL A 190 -26.41 16.70 12.38
C VAL A 190 -27.10 15.37 12.70
N VAL A 191 -26.39 14.45 13.36
CA VAL A 191 -26.98 13.23 13.89
C VAL A 191 -27.36 13.54 15.32
N THR A 192 -28.61 13.96 15.49
CA THR A 192 -29.30 13.94 16.77
C THR A 192 -29.51 12.48 17.17
N GLY A 193 -28.50 11.92 17.83
CA GLY A 193 -28.61 10.72 18.65
C GLY A 193 -28.30 11.11 20.10
N PRO A 194 -29.10 10.70 21.08
CA PRO A 194 -28.79 10.99 22.48
C PRO A 194 -27.52 10.23 22.88
N GLU A 195 -26.70 10.90 23.70
CA GLU A 195 -25.53 10.41 24.48
C GLU A 195 -24.09 10.69 24.01
N PHE A 196 -23.80 10.99 22.74
CA PHE A 196 -22.42 11.41 22.34
C PHE A 196 -22.37 12.66 21.47
N GLY A 197 -23.09 13.70 21.89
CA GLY A 197 -22.82 15.09 21.52
C GLY A 197 -21.56 15.60 22.22
N GLY A 198 -20.39 15.08 21.85
CA GLY A 198 -19.10 15.51 22.37
C GLY A 198 -18.28 16.22 21.31
N GLY A 199 -17.62 17.33 21.67
CA GLY A 199 -16.63 17.99 20.82
C GLY A 199 -15.54 17.04 20.32
N VAL A 200 -14.73 17.51 19.35
CA VAL A 200 -13.72 16.72 18.63
C VAL A 200 -12.82 15.90 19.57
N GLY A 201 -12.43 16.44 20.74
CA GLY A 201 -11.62 15.75 21.74
C GLY A 201 -12.25 14.44 22.29
N ARG A 202 -13.53 14.44 22.67
CA ARG A 202 -14.20 13.23 23.19
C ARG A 202 -14.32 12.14 22.13
N ARG A 203 -14.56 12.54 20.87
CA ARG A 203 -14.61 11.61 19.74
C ARG A 203 -13.23 11.03 19.43
N ALA A 204 -12.19 11.86 19.49
CA ALA A 204 -10.81 11.44 19.30
C ALA A 204 -10.37 10.41 20.33
N GLU A 205 -10.71 10.64 21.60
CA GLU A 205 -10.42 9.71 22.70
C GLU A 205 -11.20 8.39 22.56
N ALA A 206 -12.50 8.46 22.28
CA ALA A 206 -13.30 7.25 22.05
C ALA A 206 -12.77 6.44 20.85
N ALA A 207 -12.45 7.11 19.75
CA ALA A 207 -11.85 6.45 18.58
C ALA A 207 -10.51 5.80 18.92
N ARG A 208 -9.64 6.48 19.67
CA ARG A 208 -8.36 5.93 20.14
C ARG A 208 -8.55 4.65 20.92
N ARG A 209 -9.42 4.69 21.95
CA ARG A 209 -9.70 3.55 22.81
C ARG A 209 -10.24 2.36 22.03
N TRP A 210 -11.21 2.59 21.14
CA TRP A 210 -11.79 1.50 20.34
C TRP A 210 -10.79 0.94 19.34
N VAL A 211 -9.97 1.78 18.72
CA VAL A 211 -8.86 1.32 17.89
C VAL A 211 -7.89 0.47 18.71
N GLY A 212 -7.43 0.97 19.85
CA GLY A 212 -6.55 0.26 20.78
C GLY A 212 -7.09 -1.09 21.22
N GLU A 213 -8.37 -1.17 21.59
CA GLU A 213 -9.03 -2.42 21.98
C GLU A 213 -9.01 -3.49 20.88
N GLY A 214 -9.17 -3.10 19.61
CA GLY A 214 -9.05 -4.04 18.49
C GLY A 214 -7.59 -4.42 18.21
N LEU A 215 -6.69 -3.43 18.14
CA LEU A 215 -5.26 -3.67 17.91
C LEU A 215 -4.65 -4.58 18.98
N ALA A 216 -5.10 -4.49 20.23
CA ALA A 216 -4.71 -5.37 21.33
C ALA A 216 -4.96 -6.87 21.06
N LEU A 217 -5.91 -7.20 20.17
CA LEU A 217 -6.20 -8.59 19.78
C LEU A 217 -5.24 -9.12 18.70
N MET A 218 -4.42 -8.26 18.11
CA MET A 218 -3.55 -8.61 17.00
C MET A 218 -2.18 -9.06 17.49
N GLU A 219 -2.09 -10.29 17.98
CA GLU A 219 -0.87 -10.82 18.61
C GLU A 219 0.38 -10.62 17.74
N ARG A 220 0.30 -10.92 16.44
CA ARG A 220 1.43 -10.85 15.48
C ARG A 220 1.74 -9.44 14.98
N LEU A 221 1.02 -8.42 15.44
CA LEU A 221 1.29 -7.04 15.07
C LEU A 221 2.67 -6.63 15.59
N GLU A 222 3.46 -6.02 14.71
CA GLU A 222 4.82 -5.55 15.00
C GLU A 222 4.90 -4.04 14.83
N ARG A 223 4.18 -3.48 13.85
CA ARG A 223 4.27 -2.05 13.52
C ARG A 223 2.91 -1.46 13.13
N VAL A 224 2.62 -0.29 13.69
CA VAL A 224 1.47 0.54 13.34
C VAL A 224 1.98 1.92 12.95
N GLU A 225 1.75 2.31 11.70
CA GLU A 225 1.94 3.69 11.23
C GLU A 225 0.59 4.38 11.30
N MET A 226 0.48 5.37 12.18
CA MET A 226 -0.78 6.05 12.46
C MET A 226 -0.77 7.45 11.88
N GLU A 227 -1.72 7.75 11.00
CA GLU A 227 -2.00 9.09 10.49
C GLU A 227 -3.31 9.59 11.11
N VAL A 228 -3.20 10.54 12.04
CA VAL A 228 -4.36 11.15 12.71
C VAL A 228 -4.73 12.44 11.98
N VAL A 229 -5.92 12.45 11.36
CA VAL A 229 -6.41 13.59 10.58
C VAL A 229 -7.60 14.26 11.27
N ALA A 230 -7.36 15.45 11.79
CA ALA A 230 -8.39 16.38 12.28
C ALA A 230 -7.94 17.82 11.99
N ARG A 231 -8.89 18.73 11.72
CA ARG A 231 -8.56 20.13 11.45
C ARG A 231 -8.15 20.88 12.71
N GLU A 232 -8.65 20.43 13.85
CA GLU A 232 -8.56 21.10 15.14
C GLU A 232 -7.42 20.55 16.01
N LEU A 233 -6.77 19.45 15.63
CA LEU A 233 -5.63 18.88 16.37
C LEU A 233 -4.30 19.44 15.85
N SER A 234 -3.48 19.91 16.77
CA SER A 234 -2.07 20.23 16.52
C SER A 234 -1.22 18.96 16.39
N ASP A 235 0.01 19.08 15.91
CA ASP A 235 0.94 17.95 15.80
C ASP A 235 1.31 17.39 17.17
N VAL A 236 1.32 18.24 18.21
CA VAL A 236 1.50 17.83 19.60
C VAL A 236 0.34 16.93 20.04
N ASP A 237 -0.91 17.30 19.73
CA ASP A 237 -2.09 16.49 20.07
C ASP A 237 -2.08 15.15 19.34
N LYS A 238 -1.63 15.12 18.07
CA LYS A 238 -1.49 13.87 17.28
C LYS A 238 -0.41 12.95 17.88
N LEU A 239 0.70 13.52 18.32
CA LEU A 239 1.78 12.79 18.99
C LEU A 239 1.29 12.19 20.31
N GLU A 240 0.65 12.99 21.16
CA GLU A 240 0.06 12.54 22.43
C GLU A 240 -0.96 11.41 22.19
N TRP A 241 -1.80 11.53 21.16
CA TRP A 241 -2.75 10.49 20.77
C TRP A 241 -2.05 9.16 20.46
N CYS A 242 -0.94 9.20 19.71
CA CYS A 242 -0.19 8.01 19.33
C CYS A 242 0.63 7.43 20.50
N GLU A 243 1.21 8.27 21.36
CA GLU A 243 1.92 7.85 22.56
C GLU A 243 0.99 7.17 23.57
N THR A 244 -0.23 7.71 23.72
CA THR A 244 -1.25 7.09 24.57
C THR A 244 -1.67 5.73 24.00
N LEU A 245 -1.89 5.64 22.68
CA LEU A 245 -2.18 4.35 22.04
C LEU A 245 -1.03 3.34 22.22
N GLN A 246 0.22 3.78 22.08
CA GLN A 246 1.39 2.94 22.32
C GLN A 246 1.42 2.39 23.75
N THR A 247 1.04 3.22 24.73
CA THR A 247 0.98 2.84 26.14
C THR A 247 -0.11 1.80 26.39
N GLU A 248 -1.32 2.02 25.89
CA GLU A 248 -2.42 1.06 26.01
C GLU A 248 -2.09 -0.31 25.40
N LEU A 249 -1.40 -0.33 24.26
CA LEU A 249 -0.98 -1.59 23.63
C LEU A 249 0.09 -2.32 24.45
N ARG A 250 1.00 -1.59 25.11
CA ARG A 250 1.98 -2.19 26.02
C ARG A 250 1.30 -2.80 27.24
N GLU A 251 0.35 -2.08 27.84
CA GLU A 251 -0.43 -2.55 28.98
C GLU A 251 -1.29 -3.77 28.63
N ALA A 252 -1.78 -3.85 27.39
CA ALA A 252 -2.50 -5.02 26.86
C ALA A 252 -1.59 -6.22 26.51
N GLY A 253 -0.28 -6.14 26.76
CA GLY A 253 0.67 -7.24 26.52
C GLY A 253 1.32 -7.25 25.13
N LEU A 254 1.06 -6.25 24.28
CA LEU A 254 1.71 -6.09 22.97
C LEU A 254 2.97 -5.21 23.04
N GLY A 255 3.88 -5.53 23.98
CA GLY A 255 5.12 -4.77 24.18
C GLY A 255 6.05 -4.71 22.96
N ARG A 256 5.91 -5.66 22.02
CA ARG A 256 6.68 -5.68 20.76
C ARG A 256 6.15 -4.73 19.69
N THR A 257 4.91 -4.28 19.81
CA THR A 257 4.26 -3.47 18.79
C THR A 257 4.75 -2.03 18.91
N VAL A 258 5.23 -1.49 17.80
CA VAL A 258 5.67 -0.09 17.71
C VAL A 258 4.63 0.73 16.96
N VAL A 259 4.06 1.73 17.63
CA VAL A 259 3.21 2.77 17.04
C VAL A 259 4.09 3.95 16.66
N VAL A 260 3.97 4.39 15.42
CA VAL A 260 4.67 5.55 14.89
C VAL A 260 3.63 6.55 14.38
N CYS A 261 3.65 7.76 14.95
CA CYS A 261 2.85 8.87 14.44
C CYS A 261 3.43 9.35 13.12
N THR A 262 2.60 9.41 12.08
CA THR A 262 3.01 9.68 10.71
C THR A 262 2.08 10.65 10.02
N GLU A 263 2.60 11.34 9.01
CA GLU A 263 1.83 12.19 8.12
C GLU A 263 2.16 11.89 6.66
N LYS A 264 1.14 11.98 5.81
CA LYS A 264 1.33 11.78 4.37
C LYS A 264 2.15 12.92 3.80
N VAL A 265 3.26 12.59 3.14
CA VAL A 265 3.99 13.57 2.33
C VAL A 265 3.07 14.00 1.20
N GLN A 266 2.81 15.30 1.09
CA GLN A 266 1.94 15.83 0.05
C GLN A 266 2.58 15.58 -1.32
N GLU A 267 2.09 14.58 -2.04
CA GLU A 267 2.42 14.38 -3.44
C GLU A 267 1.93 15.63 -4.19
N LYS A 268 2.87 16.41 -4.75
CA LYS A 268 2.54 17.18 -5.95
C LYS A 268 2.05 16.13 -6.94
N MET A 269 0.74 16.08 -7.19
CA MET A 269 0.18 15.33 -8.30
C MET A 269 0.73 15.97 -9.57
N GLU A 270 1.96 15.63 -9.92
CA GLU A 270 2.41 15.68 -11.30
C GLU A 270 1.60 14.59 -11.99
N TRP A 271 0.46 15.01 -12.52
CA TRP A 271 -0.25 14.23 -13.51
C TRP A 271 0.81 13.70 -14.46
N ILE A 272 0.93 12.37 -14.53
CA ILE A 272 1.56 11.73 -15.66
C ILE A 272 0.71 12.22 -16.85
N LYS A 273 1.13 13.33 -17.46
CA LYS A 273 0.77 13.65 -18.83
C LYS A 273 1.14 12.38 -19.56
N SER A 274 0.13 11.72 -20.10
CA SER A 274 0.24 10.60 -20.99
C SER A 274 1.02 11.05 -22.23
N GLU A 275 2.33 11.18 -22.10
CA GLU A 275 3.29 11.35 -23.17
C GLU A 275 4.54 10.50 -22.83
N VAL A 276 4.31 9.28 -22.35
CA VAL A 276 5.24 8.19 -22.72
C VAL A 276 4.71 7.60 -24.03
N GLY A 277 4.66 8.45 -25.05
CA GLY A 277 4.74 7.97 -26.41
C GLY A 277 6.12 7.34 -26.55
N TRP A 278 6.17 6.06 -26.89
CA TRP A 278 7.38 5.47 -27.42
C TRP A 278 7.86 6.37 -28.56
N ARG A 279 8.90 7.17 -28.32
CA ARG A 279 9.55 7.94 -29.38
C ARG A 279 10.20 6.91 -30.29
N ASN A 280 9.53 6.59 -31.40
CA ASN A 280 10.17 5.90 -32.51
C ASN A 280 11.24 6.86 -33.08
N PRO A 281 12.53 6.53 -33.01
CA PRO A 281 13.60 7.38 -33.56
C PRO A 281 13.49 7.54 -35.08
N GLU A 282 12.73 6.67 -35.75
CA GLU A 282 12.60 6.64 -37.20
C GLU A 282 11.66 7.74 -37.76
N THR A 283 10.77 8.30 -36.93
CA THR A 283 9.84 9.35 -37.35
C THR A 283 10.43 10.77 -37.28
N GLU A 284 11.47 11.01 -36.47
CA GLU A 284 12.11 12.34 -36.40
C GLU A 284 13.06 12.59 -37.59
N VAL A 285 13.68 11.55 -38.15
CA VAL A 285 14.56 11.69 -39.33
C VAL A 285 13.76 12.07 -40.59
N GLY A 286 12.52 11.58 -40.72
CA GLY A 286 11.63 11.93 -41.83
C GLY A 286 11.06 13.35 -41.76
N ALA A 287 10.79 13.87 -40.56
CA ALA A 287 10.25 15.21 -40.36
C ALA A 287 11.32 16.31 -40.52
N VAL A 288 12.56 16.04 -40.08
CA VAL A 288 13.67 16.99 -40.24
C VAL A 288 14.08 17.11 -41.71
N THR A 289 14.08 16.01 -42.46
CA THR A 289 14.42 16.03 -43.90
C THR A 289 13.39 16.76 -44.76
N THR A 290 12.10 16.65 -44.44
CA THR A 290 11.04 17.39 -45.15
C THR A 290 11.02 18.88 -44.82
N ALA A 291 11.30 19.27 -43.57
CA ALA A 291 11.39 20.68 -43.18
C ALA A 291 12.60 21.39 -43.85
N VAL A 292 13.75 20.73 -43.94
CA VAL A 292 14.94 21.27 -44.61
C VAL A 292 14.73 21.38 -46.13
N ALA A 293 14.08 20.39 -46.75
CA ALA A 293 13.76 20.44 -48.17
C ALA A 293 12.80 21.60 -48.53
N ASN A 294 11.78 21.84 -47.71
CA ASN A 294 10.82 22.92 -47.94
C ASN A 294 11.44 24.31 -47.76
N ASN A 295 12.37 24.49 -46.81
CA ASN A 295 13.10 25.76 -46.65
C ASN A 295 14.06 26.04 -47.82
N LEU A 296 14.74 25.02 -48.36
CA LEU A 296 15.61 25.18 -49.52
C LEU A 296 14.84 25.52 -50.81
N ILE A 297 13.60 25.03 -50.96
CA ILE A 297 12.73 25.38 -52.08
C ILE A 297 12.22 26.82 -51.93
N ALA A 298 11.85 27.25 -50.72
CA ALA A 298 11.40 28.61 -50.45
C ALA A 298 12.51 29.66 -50.69
N GLU A 299 13.75 29.37 -50.28
CA GLU A 299 14.90 30.26 -50.52
C GLU A 299 15.31 30.36 -51.99
N ARG A 300 15.11 29.31 -52.80
CA ARG A 300 15.33 29.36 -54.25
C ARG A 300 14.23 30.16 -54.97
N ALA A 301 13.00 30.10 -54.50
CA ALA A 301 11.89 30.86 -55.08
C ALA A 301 11.99 32.37 -54.81
N THR A 302 12.57 32.78 -53.68
CA THR A 302 12.80 34.19 -53.34
C THR A 302 14.02 34.78 -54.05
N ARG A 303 15.08 34.00 -54.32
CA ARG A 303 16.24 34.45 -55.12
C ARG A 303 16.00 34.51 -56.62
N ALA A 304 14.96 33.84 -57.15
CA ALA A 304 14.60 33.92 -58.57
C ALA A 304 13.63 35.08 -58.90
N ARG A 305 13.23 35.87 -57.88
CA ARG A 305 12.33 37.04 -58.01
C ARG A 305 12.95 38.36 -57.54
N ALA A 306 14.27 38.40 -57.35
CA ALA A 306 15.06 39.60 -57.07
C ALA A 306 15.98 39.92 -58.26
#